data_AF-A0A1R1YPX0-F1
#
_entry.id   AF-A0A1R1YPX0-F1
#
_cell.length_a   1.000
_cell.length_b   1.000
_cell.length_c   1.000
_cell.angle_alpha   90.00
_cell.angle_beta   90.00
_cell.angle_gamma   90.00
#
_symmetry.space_group_name_H-M   'P 1'
#
loop_
_entity.id
_entity.type
_entity.pdbx_description
1 polymer ?
#
loop_
_entity_poly.entity_id
_entity_poly.type
_entity_poly.pdbx_seq_one_letter_code
_entity_poly.pdbx_strand_id
1 'polypeptide(L)'
;MKTDAKSVLGMFNKAELRSGVASRWVAYLQIFDFEVFHIKGADNSAADALPVLGHMPMQVFIQLSERRKVLNEIHGGGGGGHRRRESTLSKLRTRYFWLKMYNDTQLFVRACQKCQMRSRGRVEEPYLATWE
;
A
#
# COMPACT_ATOMS: atom_id res chain seq x y z
N MET A 1 -12.23 6.26 -15.03
CA MET A 1 -10.83 5.80 -15.12
C MET A 1 -10.09 6.56 -16.22
N LYS A 2 -8.82 6.92 -16.02
CA LYS A 2 -7.98 7.59 -17.02
C LYS A 2 -6.94 6.59 -17.58
N THR A 3 -6.63 6.67 -18.87
CA THR A 3 -5.63 5.82 -19.53
C THR A 3 -4.86 6.62 -20.59
N ASP A 4 -3.58 6.32 -20.76
CA ASP A 4 -2.72 6.86 -21.83
C ASP A 4 -2.74 6.01 -23.10
N ALA A 5 -3.37 4.84 -23.06
CA ALA A 5 -3.56 3.97 -24.21
C ALA A 5 -4.78 4.44 -25.03
N LYS A 6 -4.54 5.28 -26.04
CA LYS A 6 -5.59 5.78 -26.94
C LYS A 6 -6.41 4.67 -27.63
N SER A 7 -5.80 3.50 -27.88
CA SER A 7 -6.48 2.34 -28.46
C SER A 7 -7.62 1.81 -27.59
N VAL A 8 -7.52 1.92 -26.25
CA VAL A 8 -8.52 1.41 -25.30
C VAL A 8 -9.86 2.11 -25.47
N LEU A 9 -9.87 3.42 -25.69
CA LEU A 9 -11.10 4.15 -26.03
C LEU A 9 -11.77 3.61 -27.29
N GLY A 10 -10.98 3.29 -28.31
CA GLY A 10 -11.49 2.66 -29.53
C GLY A 10 -12.09 1.28 -29.28
N MET A 11 -11.61 0.56 -28.27
CA MET A 11 -12.11 -0.77 -27.91
C MET A 11 -13.46 -0.72 -27.17
N PHE A 12 -13.65 0.28 -26.30
CA PHE A 12 -14.92 0.45 -25.57
C PHE A 12 -16.02 1.09 -26.42
N ASN A 13 -15.66 1.90 -27.42
CA ASN A 13 -16.61 2.63 -28.26
C ASN A 13 -17.07 1.86 -29.53
N LYS A 14 -16.45 0.72 -29.87
CA LYS A 14 -16.81 -0.06 -31.07
C LYS A 14 -17.46 -1.38 -30.70
N ALA A 15 -18.58 -1.69 -31.36
CA ALA A 15 -19.41 -2.85 -31.09
C ALA A 15 -18.79 -4.21 -31.55
N GLU A 16 -17.74 -4.23 -32.36
CA GLU A 16 -17.11 -5.47 -32.81
C GLU A 16 -15.59 -5.39 -32.82
N LEU A 17 -14.95 -6.08 -31.87
CA LEU A 17 -13.52 -6.36 -31.91
C LEU A 17 -13.29 -7.66 -32.67
N ARG A 18 -12.32 -7.67 -33.59
CA ARG A 18 -11.94 -8.87 -34.37
C ARG A 18 -11.34 -10.00 -33.50
N SER A 19 -10.93 -9.68 -32.27
CA SER A 19 -10.40 -10.64 -31.30
C SER A 19 -11.47 -11.04 -30.31
N GLY A 20 -11.92 -12.29 -30.34
CA GLY A 20 -12.90 -12.81 -29.38
C GLY A 20 -12.44 -12.73 -27.92
N VAL A 21 -11.13 -12.75 -27.67
CA VAL A 21 -10.56 -12.51 -26.33
C VAL A 21 -10.80 -11.08 -25.89
N ALA A 22 -10.49 -10.12 -26.76
CA ALA A 22 -10.69 -8.70 -26.46
C ALA A 22 -12.18 -8.36 -26.30
N SER A 23 -13.05 -8.94 -27.13
CA SER A 23 -14.52 -8.76 -27.00
C SER A 23 -15.03 -9.24 -25.64
N ARG A 24 -14.65 -10.45 -25.21
CA ARG A 24 -15.06 -10.97 -23.88
C ARG A 24 -14.52 -10.12 -22.74
N TRP A 25 -13.28 -9.64 -22.86
CA TRP A 25 -12.66 -8.79 -21.85
C TRP A 25 -13.37 -7.44 -21.75
N VAL A 26 -13.68 -6.78 -22.86
CA VAL A 26 -14.45 -5.52 -22.88
C VAL A 26 -15.87 -5.73 -22.34
N ALA A 27 -16.55 -6.79 -22.76
CA ALA A 27 -17.89 -7.11 -22.25
C ALA A 27 -17.91 -7.33 -20.73
N TYR A 28 -16.91 -8.01 -20.18
CA TYR A 28 -16.77 -8.19 -18.73
C TYR A 28 -16.55 -6.84 -18.02
N LEU A 29 -15.72 -5.96 -18.58
CA LEU A 29 -15.44 -4.67 -18.01
C LEU A 29 -16.64 -3.70 -18.06
N GLN A 30 -17.50 -3.83 -19.08
CA GLN A 30 -18.73 -3.06 -19.20
C GLN A 30 -19.78 -3.41 -18.13
N ILE A 31 -19.60 -4.48 -17.36
CA ILE A 31 -20.46 -4.82 -16.21
C ILE A 31 -20.31 -3.80 -15.07
N PHE A 32 -19.18 -3.11 -15.01
CA PHE A 32 -18.90 -2.12 -13.96
C PHE A 32 -19.27 -0.71 -14.42
N ASP A 33 -19.66 0.13 -13.46
CA ASP A 33 -19.99 1.53 -13.69
C ASP A 33 -18.72 2.41 -13.65
N PHE A 34 -18.09 2.58 -14.81
CA PHE A 34 -16.99 3.53 -14.97
C PHE A 34 -16.92 4.09 -16.40
N GLU A 35 -16.45 5.33 -16.51
CA GLU A 35 -16.15 5.96 -17.79
C GLU A 35 -14.63 5.93 -18.06
N VAL A 36 -14.23 5.74 -19.33
CA VAL A 36 -12.81 5.71 -19.73
C VAL A 36 -12.44 7.02 -20.43
N PHE A 37 -11.40 7.70 -19.95
CA PHE A 37 -10.88 8.94 -20.53
C PHE A 37 -9.43 8.79 -20.97
N HIS A 38 -9.08 9.37 -22.13
CA HIS A 38 -7.67 9.48 -22.54
C HIS A 38 -6.98 10.61 -21.78
N ILE A 39 -5.76 10.35 -21.33
CA ILE A 39 -4.80 11.36 -20.88
C ILE A 39 -3.48 11.18 -21.62
N LYS A 40 -2.68 12.22 -21.81
CA LYS A 40 -1.34 12.03 -22.39
C LYS A 40 -0.47 11.29 -21.38
N GLY A 41 0.46 10.45 -21.84
CA GLY A 41 1.37 9.71 -20.95
C GLY A 41 2.15 10.63 -20.00
N ALA A 42 2.59 11.80 -20.47
CA ALA A 42 3.25 12.82 -19.63
C ALA A 42 2.38 13.32 -18.47
N ASP A 43 1.05 13.27 -18.61
CA ASP A 43 0.08 13.65 -17.57
C ASP A 43 -0.30 12.45 -16.67
N ASN A 44 0.17 11.24 -17.01
CA ASN A 44 -0.04 9.99 -16.28
C ASN A 44 1.16 9.63 -15.39
N SER A 45 1.80 10.63 -14.77
CA SER A 45 2.99 10.45 -13.92
C SER A 45 2.79 9.48 -12.74
N ALA A 46 1.53 9.22 -12.36
CA ALA A 46 1.19 8.19 -11.38
C ALA A 46 1.50 6.76 -11.86
N ALA A 47 1.40 6.48 -13.17
CA ALA A 47 1.81 5.20 -13.76
C ALA A 47 3.34 5.05 -13.76
N ASP A 48 4.06 6.16 -13.96
CA ASP A 48 5.54 6.19 -13.90
C ASP A 48 6.06 6.14 -12.46
N ALA A 49 5.24 6.51 -11.48
CA ALA A 49 5.54 6.37 -10.06
C ALA A 49 5.42 4.93 -9.56
N LEU A 50 5.08 3.96 -10.42
CA LEU A 50 5.22 2.55 -10.11
C LEU A 50 6.70 2.26 -9.87
N PRO A 51 7.08 1.73 -8.69
CA PRO A 51 8.48 1.49 -8.40
C PRO A 51 9.06 0.53 -9.44
N VAL A 52 10.09 0.99 -10.17
CA VAL A 52 11.01 0.11 -10.92
C VAL A 52 11.94 -0.57 -9.91
N LEU A 53 11.37 -1.25 -8.91
CA LEU A 53 12.13 -2.09 -7.99
C LEU A 53 12.31 -3.43 -8.70
N GLY A 54 13.55 -3.71 -9.11
CA GLY A 54 13.92 -4.94 -9.81
C GLY A 54 13.21 -6.17 -9.24
N HIS A 55 12.39 -6.77 -10.11
CA HIS A 55 11.90 -8.15 -10.07
C HIS A 55 10.84 -8.61 -9.05
N MET A 56 10.27 -7.76 -8.18
CA MET A 56 9.14 -8.19 -7.34
C MET A 56 7.94 -7.25 -7.47
N PRO A 57 6.82 -7.69 -8.09
CA PRO A 57 5.63 -6.86 -8.18
C PRO A 57 5.10 -6.55 -6.78
N MET A 58 4.79 -5.27 -6.54
CA MET A 58 4.19 -4.82 -5.28
C MET A 58 2.79 -5.41 -5.13
N GLN A 59 2.53 -6.07 -4.00
CA GLN A 59 1.18 -6.56 -3.70
C GLN A 59 0.33 -5.41 -3.16
N VAL A 60 -0.76 -5.10 -3.88
CA VAL A 60 -1.68 -4.02 -3.54
C VAL A 60 -2.85 -4.58 -2.73
N PHE A 61 -3.07 -4.07 -1.52
CA PHE A 61 -4.16 -4.53 -0.66
C PHE A 61 -5.34 -3.55 -0.63
N ILE A 62 -6.50 -4.03 -1.08
CA ILE A 62 -7.74 -3.27 -1.05
C ILE A 62 -8.45 -3.49 0.29
N GLN A 63 -8.47 -4.71 0.83
CA GLN A 63 -9.23 -5.01 2.04
C GLN A 63 -8.44 -4.69 3.34
N LEU A 64 -9.13 -4.15 4.35
CA LEU A 64 -8.53 -3.82 5.64
C LEU A 64 -8.03 -5.05 6.42
N SER A 65 -8.71 -6.18 6.29
CA SER A 65 -8.35 -7.45 6.93
C SER A 65 -6.97 -7.94 6.49
N GLU A 66 -6.69 -7.86 5.18
CA GLU A 66 -5.40 -8.26 4.58
C GLU A 66 -4.27 -7.33 5.05
N ARG A 67 -4.51 -6.01 5.01
CA ARG A 67 -3.57 -5.01 5.53
C ARG A 67 -3.19 -5.29 7.00
N ARG A 68 -4.18 -5.64 7.83
CA ARG A 68 -3.98 -5.95 9.26
C ARG A 68 -3.11 -7.19 9.45
N LYS A 69 -3.32 -8.25 8.66
CA LYS A 69 -2.52 -9.49 8.75
C LYS A 69 -1.05 -9.20 8.47
N VAL A 70 -0.77 -8.51 7.37
CA VAL A 70 0.61 -8.14 7.00
C VAL A 70 1.24 -7.19 8.03
N LEU A 71 0.47 -6.23 8.55
CA LEU A 71 0.93 -5.36 9.64
C LEU A 71 1.32 -6.16 10.88
N ASN A 72 0.49 -7.12 11.30
CA ASN A 72 0.79 -8.02 12.43
C ASN A 72 2.07 -8.82 12.20
N GLU A 73 2.25 -9.41 11.01
CA GLU A 73 3.44 -10.21 10.68
C GLU A 73 4.72 -9.37 10.64
N ILE A 74 4.69 -8.22 9.94
CA ILE A 74 5.86 -7.36 9.78
C ILE A 74 6.23 -6.64 11.09
N HIS A 75 5.24 -6.30 11.92
CA HIS A 75 5.49 -5.63 13.19
C HIS A 75 5.78 -6.61 14.33
N GLY A 76 4.94 -7.63 14.52
CA GLY A 76 4.95 -8.54 15.67
C GLY A 76 5.36 -9.97 15.37
N GLY A 77 5.46 -10.39 14.09
CA GLY A 77 5.92 -11.72 13.71
C GLY A 77 7.40 -11.97 14.05
N GLY A 78 7.86 -13.21 13.87
CA GLY A 78 9.20 -13.67 14.29
C GLY A 78 10.37 -12.81 13.78
N GLY A 79 10.22 -12.13 12.64
CA GLY A 79 11.22 -11.18 12.10
C GLY A 79 10.92 -9.70 12.37
N GLY A 80 9.78 -9.35 12.97
CA GLY A 80 9.25 -7.99 13.13
C GLY A 80 9.71 -7.27 14.39
N GLY A 81 9.84 -7.97 15.50
CA GLY A 81 10.52 -7.52 16.72
C GLY A 81 9.89 -6.30 17.42
N HIS A 82 8.63 -5.96 17.13
CA HIS A 82 7.95 -4.78 17.68
C HIS A 82 8.72 -3.47 17.45
N ARG A 83 9.30 -3.34 16.25
CA ARG A 83 10.09 -2.17 15.86
C ARG A 83 9.23 -0.90 15.78
N ARG A 84 9.90 0.26 15.86
CA ARG A 84 9.28 1.58 15.71
C ARG A 84 8.58 1.72 14.36
N ARG A 85 7.59 2.61 14.30
CA ARG A 85 6.76 2.92 13.11
C ARG A 85 7.57 2.99 11.82
N GLU A 86 8.64 3.78 11.80
CA GLU A 86 9.44 3.99 10.58
C GLU A 86 10.06 2.70 10.05
N SER A 87 10.52 1.83 10.95
CA SER A 87 11.10 0.55 10.55
C SER A 87 10.04 -0.42 10.02
N THR A 88 8.86 -0.44 10.65
CA THR A 88 7.71 -1.22 10.14
C THR A 88 7.29 -0.72 8.76
N LEU A 89 7.16 0.59 8.58
CA LEU A 89 6.78 1.20 7.30
C LEU A 89 7.82 0.95 6.20
N SER A 90 9.11 1.09 6.51
CA SER A 90 10.18 0.83 5.57
C SER A 90 10.14 -0.60 5.06
N LYS A 91 9.90 -1.58 5.94
CA LYS A 91 9.75 -3.00 5.55
C LYS A 91 8.50 -3.24 4.70
N LEU A 92 7.37 -2.64 5.07
CA LEU A 92 6.14 -2.76 4.28
C LEU A 92 6.32 -2.28 2.85
N ARG A 93 6.98 -1.13 2.68
CA ARG A 93 7.23 -0.51 1.36
C ARG A 93 8.14 -1.33 0.44
N THR A 94 8.79 -2.37 0.95
CA THR A 94 9.60 -3.26 0.10
C THR A 94 8.76 -4.19 -0.78
N ARG A 95 7.52 -4.50 -0.38
CA ARG A 95 6.70 -5.53 -1.05
C ARG A 95 5.21 -5.22 -1.15
N TYR A 96 4.72 -4.21 -0.43
CA TYR A 96 3.29 -3.95 -0.30
C TYR A 96 2.95 -2.49 -0.54
N PHE A 97 1.73 -2.26 -1.03
CA PHE A 97 1.18 -0.91 -1.19
C PHE A 97 -0.31 -0.85 -0.84
N TRP A 98 -0.73 0.24 -0.18
CA TRP A 98 -2.14 0.62 -0.07
C TRP A 98 -2.28 2.11 0.29
N LEU A 99 -3.45 2.69 0.02
CA LEU A 99 -3.72 4.10 0.31
C LEU A 99 -3.70 4.36 1.82
N LYS A 100 -3.09 5.48 2.24
CA LYS A 100 -2.92 5.87 3.66
C LYS A 100 -2.13 4.85 4.50
N MET A 101 -1.28 4.03 3.89
CA MET A 101 -0.42 3.06 4.59
C MET A 101 0.35 3.66 5.77
N TYR A 102 0.87 4.87 5.64
CA TYR A 102 1.55 5.56 6.73
C TYR A 102 0.64 5.71 7.97
N ASN A 103 -0.57 6.22 7.77
CA ASN A 103 -1.54 6.45 8.84
C ASN A 103 -1.95 5.13 9.48
N ASP A 104 -2.26 4.12 8.66
CA ASP A 104 -2.64 2.78 9.14
C ASP A 104 -1.51 2.16 9.98
N THR A 105 -0.25 2.27 9.51
CA THR A 105 0.93 1.77 10.24
C THR A 105 1.12 2.51 11.55
N GLN A 106 0.95 3.84 11.56
CA GLN A 106 1.07 4.65 12.77
C GLN A 106 0.01 4.26 13.81
N LEU A 107 -1.26 4.18 13.41
CA LEU A 107 -2.36 3.78 14.28
C LEU A 107 -2.13 2.38 14.84
N PHE A 108 -1.71 1.44 13.98
CA PHE A 108 -1.43 0.07 14.37
C PHE A 108 -0.30 -0.03 15.41
N VAL A 109 0.85 0.59 15.16
CA VAL A 109 2.00 0.56 16.10
C VAL A 109 1.67 1.28 17.40
N ARG A 110 0.95 2.42 17.33
CA ARG A 110 0.49 3.15 18.52
C ARG A 110 -0.44 2.33 19.41
N ALA A 111 -1.29 1.50 18.80
CA ALA A 111 -2.23 0.64 19.52
C ALA A 111 -1.60 -0.68 20.03
N CYS A 112 -0.33 -0.96 19.73
CA CYS A 112 0.31 -2.20 20.14
C CYS A 112 0.62 -2.20 21.64
N GLN A 113 -0.08 -3.04 22.43
CA GLN A 113 0.13 -3.17 23.87
C GLN A 113 1.58 -3.50 24.25
N LYS A 114 2.23 -4.42 23.53
CA LYS A 114 3.64 -4.80 23.79
C LYS A 114 4.59 -3.62 23.63
N CYS A 115 4.35 -2.74 22.66
CA CYS A 115 5.13 -1.52 22.49
C CYS A 115 4.81 -0.48 23.58
N GLN A 116 3.53 -0.32 23.92
CA GLN A 116 3.07 0.63 24.95
C GLN A 116 3.64 0.29 26.34
N MET A 117 3.70 -1.00 26.69
CA MET A 117 4.28 -1.47 27.96
C MET A 117 5.78 -1.18 28.05
N ARG A 118 6.52 -1.34 26.95
CA ARG A 118 7.96 -1.03 26.88
C ARG A 118 8.26 0.48 26.93
N SER A 119 7.30 1.32 26.59
CA SER A 119 7.47 2.78 26.59
C SER A 119 7.16 3.47 27.93
N ARG A 120 6.78 2.73 28.98
CA ARG A 120 6.55 3.32 30.31
C ARG A 120 7.88 3.73 30.93
N GLY A 121 8.23 5.02 30.74
CA GLY A 121 9.17 5.84 31.52
C GLY A 121 10.61 5.34 31.56
N ARG A 122 11.56 6.17 31.11
CA ARG A 122 12.87 6.15 31.79
C ARG A 122 12.56 6.49 33.24
N VAL A 123 12.93 5.62 34.19
CA VAL A 123 12.99 6.05 35.59
C VAL A 123 14.09 7.11 35.61
N GLU A 124 13.74 8.38 35.83
CA GLU A 124 14.75 9.35 36.23
C GLU A 124 15.21 8.94 37.62
N GLU A 125 16.47 8.54 37.71
CA GLU A 125 17.15 8.33 38.98
C GLU A 125 17.08 9.67 39.73
N PRO A 126 16.45 9.74 40.92
CA PRO A 126 16.48 10.96 41.71
C PRO A 126 17.94 11.32 41.94
N TYR A 127 18.32 12.54 41.58
CA TYR A 127 19.66 13.07 41.87
C TYR A 127 19.79 13.27 43.38
N LEU A 128 19.93 12.17 44.12
CA LEU A 128 20.37 12.20 45.49
C LEU A 128 21.88 12.40 45.42
N ALA A 129 22.30 13.64 45.68
CA ALA A 129 23.71 13.96 45.82
C ALA A 129 24.28 13.14 46.99
N THR A 130 25.07 12.12 46.68
CA THR A 130 25.81 11.34 47.68
C THR A 130 27.14 12.05 47.95
N TRP A 131 27.13 13.05 48.83
CA TRP A 131 28.35 13.57 49.43
C TRP A 131 28.18 13.59 50.95
N GLU A 132 28.68 12.55 51.61
CA GLU A 132 29.20 12.63 52.99
C GLU A 132 30.72 12.69 52.93
#